data_AF-A0A101ERB4-F1
#
_entry.id   AF-A0A101ERB4-F1
#
_cell.length_a   1.000
_cell.length_b   1.000
_cell.length_c   1.000
_cell.angle_alpha   90.00
_cell.angle_beta   90.00
_cell.angle_gamma   90.00
#
_symmetry.space_group_name_H-M   'P 1'
#
loop_
_entity.id
_entity.type
_entity.pdbx_description
1 polymer ?
#
loop_
_entity_poly.entity_id
_entity_poly.type
_entity_poly.pdbx_seq_one_letter_code
_entity_poly.pdbx_strand_id
1 'polypeptide(L)'
;MIFIFSLITPFLKNSALKSAREALIREIEKKRNSRVITLIHRTESISFLGFPVRRYIDIEDSEEILRAIKLTPSDMPIDLILHTPGGLVLAAEQIARALKMHKGKVTVFVPHYAMSGGTLIALAADEIIMDENAVLGPLDPQIGNMPAPSILAAVKKKDVNEVDDQTLILADIAEKAIRQVKEFVVEILSDKVPKEKAEEIADKLCSGYWTHDYPLNYEKLREMGIQVKTNMPQEIYDLMDLYKQAEPKRPSVNYIPAPYYNRKEMGNGNR
;
A
#
# COMPACT_ATOMS: atom_id res chain seq x y z
N MET A 1 -3.91 33.37 31.14
CA MET A 1 -4.69 32.10 31.16
C MET A 1 -5.19 31.67 29.78
N ILE A 2 -5.69 32.56 28.90
CA ILE A 2 -6.17 32.18 27.55
C ILE A 2 -5.07 31.58 26.64
N PHE A 3 -3.82 32.03 26.79
CA PHE A 3 -2.68 31.50 26.02
C PHE A 3 -2.23 30.06 26.40
N ILE A 4 -2.44 29.62 27.65
CA ILE A 4 -2.06 28.28 28.10
C ILE A 4 -3.04 27.23 27.56
N PHE A 5 -4.33 27.56 27.46
CA PHE A 5 -5.34 26.69 26.85
C PHE A 5 -5.11 26.48 25.33
N SER A 6 -4.56 27.48 24.63
CA SER A 6 -4.24 27.37 23.19
C SER A 6 -3.10 26.38 22.89
N LEU A 7 -2.19 26.14 23.83
CA LEU A 7 -1.04 25.23 23.65
C LEU A 7 -1.35 23.79 24.05
N ILE A 8 -2.33 23.56 24.94
CA ILE A 8 -2.69 22.22 25.44
C ILE A 8 -3.67 21.49 24.51
N THR A 9 -4.52 22.23 23.81
CA THR A 9 -5.58 21.68 22.94
C THR A 9 -5.06 20.77 21.80
N PRO A 10 -3.96 21.09 21.10
CA PRO A 10 -3.41 20.20 20.06
C PRO A 10 -2.86 18.88 20.61
N PHE A 11 -2.21 18.91 21.77
CA PHE A 11 -1.67 17.72 22.42
C PHE A 11 -2.78 16.76 22.87
N LEU A 12 -3.85 17.29 23.47
CA LEU A 12 -5.01 16.49 23.88
C LEU A 12 -5.70 15.84 22.68
N LYS A 13 -5.85 16.57 21.57
CA LYS A 13 -6.42 16.02 20.31
C LYS A 13 -5.56 14.89 19.74
N ASN A 14 -4.24 15.06 19.68
CA ASN A 14 -3.33 14.03 19.16
C ASN A 14 -3.32 12.77 20.04
N SER A 15 -3.34 12.94 21.37
CA SER A 15 -3.41 11.82 22.32
C SER A 15 -4.73 11.05 22.23
N ALA A 16 -5.85 11.77 22.10
CA ALA A 16 -7.16 11.16 21.91
C ALA A 16 -7.24 10.37 20.59
N LEU A 17 -6.70 10.91 19.49
CA LEU A 17 -6.63 10.21 18.20
C LEU A 17 -5.77 8.94 18.26
N LYS A 18 -4.61 9.02 18.91
CA LYS A 18 -3.75 7.84 19.12
C LYS A 18 -4.49 6.76 19.89
N SER A 19 -5.14 7.13 21.00
CA SER A 19 -5.94 6.20 21.81
C SER A 19 -7.09 5.57 21.01
N ALA A 20 -7.78 6.36 20.17
CA ALA A 20 -8.86 5.87 19.32
C ALA A 20 -8.36 4.84 18.28
N ARG A 21 -7.20 5.11 17.65
CA ARG A 21 -6.58 4.15 16.71
C ARG A 21 -6.20 2.86 17.43
N GLU A 22 -5.55 2.95 18.59
CA GLU A 22 -5.17 1.78 19.38
C GLU A 22 -6.38 0.97 19.84
N ALA A 23 -7.48 1.64 20.23
CA ALA A 23 -8.71 0.95 20.63
C ALA A 23 -9.32 0.17 19.46
N LEU A 24 -9.41 0.78 18.27
CA LEU A 24 -9.99 0.14 17.09
C LEU A 24 -9.09 -0.98 16.53
N ILE A 25 -7.77 -0.79 16.54
CA ILE A 25 -6.80 -1.84 16.22
C ILE A 25 -7.03 -3.05 17.14
N ARG A 26 -7.13 -2.85 18.46
CA ARG A 26 -7.40 -3.94 19.42
C ARG A 26 -8.76 -4.60 19.20
N GLU A 27 -9.77 -3.86 18.76
CA GLU A 27 -11.07 -4.42 18.41
C GLU A 27 -10.96 -5.37 17.21
N ILE A 28 -10.27 -4.94 16.15
CA ILE A 28 -10.02 -5.75 14.95
C ILE A 28 -9.20 -7.01 15.32
N GLU A 29 -8.11 -6.85 16.09
CA GLU A 29 -7.28 -7.98 16.58
C GLU A 29 -8.12 -9.01 17.33
N LYS A 30 -9.03 -8.57 18.21
CA LYS A 30 -9.92 -9.46 18.95
C LYS A 30 -10.93 -10.18 18.05
N LYS A 31 -11.56 -9.45 17.13
CA LYS A 31 -12.58 -10.00 16.21
C LYS A 31 -12.00 -11.04 15.26
N ARG A 32 -10.77 -10.80 14.79
CA ARG A 32 -10.11 -11.63 13.77
C ARG A 32 -9.10 -12.62 14.35
N ASN A 33 -8.83 -12.54 15.64
CA ASN A 33 -7.83 -13.33 16.34
C ASN A 33 -6.46 -13.26 15.64
N SER A 34 -6.05 -12.04 15.31
CA SER A 34 -4.89 -11.73 14.49
C SER A 34 -4.07 -10.59 15.11
N ARG A 35 -2.82 -10.46 14.68
CA ARG A 35 -2.05 -9.23 14.86
C ARG A 35 -2.47 -8.25 13.78
N VAL A 36 -2.79 -7.01 14.16
CA VAL A 36 -3.04 -5.93 13.20
C VAL A 36 -1.80 -5.05 13.07
N ILE A 37 -1.34 -4.85 11.84
CA ILE A 37 -0.24 -3.94 11.50
C ILE A 37 -0.79 -2.90 10.51
N THR A 38 -0.40 -1.64 10.66
CA THR A 38 -0.81 -0.56 9.73
C THR A 38 0.41 0.03 9.03
N LEU A 39 0.40 0.04 7.69
CA LEU A 39 1.33 0.81 6.87
C LEU A 39 0.53 1.83 6.06
N ILE A 40 0.36 3.02 6.63
CA ILE A 40 -0.53 4.06 6.10
C ILE A 40 0.27 5.32 5.84
N HIS A 41 0.57 5.57 4.56
CA HIS A 41 1.23 6.76 4.07
C HIS A 41 0.21 7.78 3.58
N ARG A 42 -0.07 8.75 4.45
CA ARG A 42 -0.82 9.96 4.14
C ARG A 42 0.03 11.20 4.39
N THR A 43 -0.31 12.29 3.71
CA THR A 43 0.35 13.58 3.93
C THR A 43 0.02 14.08 5.33
N GLU A 44 1.05 14.18 6.18
CA GLU A 44 0.95 14.87 7.47
C GLU A 44 1.41 16.33 7.29
N SER A 45 0.63 17.31 7.75
CA SER A 45 0.95 18.74 7.62
C SER A 45 2.02 19.23 8.59
N ILE A 46 2.66 18.34 9.33
CA ILE A 46 3.52 18.74 10.44
C ILE A 46 4.96 18.86 9.92
N SER A 47 5.19 19.93 9.15
CA SER A 47 6.51 20.54 9.05
C SER A 47 6.45 21.91 9.72
N PHE A 48 7.50 22.24 10.48
CA PHE A 48 7.70 23.52 11.17
C PHE A 48 7.57 24.75 10.23
N LEU A 49 7.61 24.56 8.90
CA LEU A 49 7.45 25.60 7.88
C LEU A 49 6.16 25.53 7.04
N GLY A 50 5.21 24.63 7.34
CA GLY A 50 3.94 24.54 6.60
C GLY A 50 4.03 23.92 5.20
N PHE A 51 5.13 23.23 4.87
CA PHE A 51 5.24 22.46 3.64
C PHE A 51 4.71 21.02 3.84
N PRO A 52 3.85 20.52 2.95
CA PRO A 52 3.38 19.13 3.02
C PRO A 52 4.53 18.17 2.72
N VAL A 53 4.73 17.16 3.57
CA VAL A 53 5.68 16.07 3.33
C VAL A 53 4.90 14.83 2.94
N ARG A 54 5.17 14.29 1.75
CA ARG A 54 4.60 13.01 1.31
C ARG A 54 5.41 11.88 1.92
N ARG A 55 4.73 10.91 2.55
CA ARG A 55 5.36 9.71 3.12
C ARG A 55 5.44 8.61 2.07
N TYR A 56 6.51 7.83 2.14
CA TYR A 56 6.81 6.69 1.28
C TYR A 56 7.38 5.57 2.14
N ILE A 57 7.33 4.34 1.65
CA ILE A 57 7.98 3.20 2.30
C ILE A 57 9.48 3.49 2.43
N ASP A 58 10.00 3.51 3.64
CA ASP A 58 11.41 3.71 3.93
C ASP A 58 11.99 2.59 4.82
N ILE A 59 13.25 2.74 5.23
CA ILE A 59 13.94 1.76 6.06
C ILE A 59 13.32 1.67 7.45
N GLU A 60 12.88 2.78 8.04
CA GLU A 60 12.28 2.80 9.38
C GLU A 60 10.96 2.02 9.39
N ASP A 61 10.13 2.21 8.35
CA ASP A 61 8.91 1.41 8.17
C ASP A 61 9.22 -0.09 8.12
N SER A 62 10.26 -0.46 7.38
CA SER A 62 10.67 -1.87 7.26
C SER A 62 11.14 -2.43 8.61
N GLU A 63 11.95 -1.70 9.37
CA GLU A 63 12.44 -2.15 10.67
C GLU A 63 11.31 -2.35 11.67
N GLU A 64 10.34 -1.42 11.71
CA GLU A 64 9.20 -1.51 12.64
C GLU A 64 8.22 -2.61 12.25
N ILE A 65 7.96 -2.82 10.96
CA ILE A 65 7.12 -3.94 10.51
C ILE A 65 7.81 -5.28 10.78
N LEU A 66 9.11 -5.41 10.48
CA LEU A 66 9.88 -6.61 10.79
C LEU A 66 9.88 -6.90 12.30
N ARG A 67 9.99 -5.87 13.14
CA ARG A 67 9.85 -5.98 14.60
C ARG A 67 8.46 -6.47 15.00
N ALA A 68 7.40 -5.91 14.43
CA ALA A 68 6.02 -6.29 14.72
C ALA A 68 5.73 -7.76 14.33
N ILE A 69 6.22 -8.21 13.17
CA ILE A 69 6.15 -9.61 12.74
C ILE A 69 6.90 -10.50 13.75
N LYS A 70 8.13 -10.13 14.12
CA LYS A 70 8.96 -10.90 15.06
C LYS A 70 8.35 -11.00 16.47
N LEU A 71 7.62 -9.98 16.91
CA LEU A 71 6.91 -9.96 18.20
C LEU A 71 5.56 -10.70 18.15
N THR A 72 5.14 -11.17 16.98
CA THR A 72 3.89 -11.90 16.79
C THR A 72 4.17 -13.41 16.87
N PRO A 73 3.38 -14.19 17.63
CA PRO A 73 3.50 -15.65 17.63
C PRO A 73 3.43 -16.20 16.21
N SER A 74 4.27 -17.18 15.87
CA SER A 74 4.47 -17.58 14.48
C SER A 74 3.21 -18.11 13.78
N ASP A 75 2.29 -18.69 14.54
CA ASP A 75 1.02 -19.28 14.09
C ASP A 75 -0.17 -18.30 14.16
N MET A 76 -0.02 -17.17 14.84
CA MET A 76 -1.04 -16.13 14.92
C MET A 76 -1.16 -15.42 13.55
N PRO A 77 -2.36 -15.32 12.96
CA PRO A 77 -2.56 -14.59 11.71
C PRO A 77 -2.11 -13.12 11.80
N ILE A 78 -1.70 -12.55 10.67
CA ILE A 78 -1.40 -11.12 10.53
C ILE A 78 -2.39 -10.49 9.58
N ASP A 79 -3.02 -9.41 10.01
CA ASP A 79 -3.81 -8.51 9.17
C ASP A 79 -3.01 -7.21 8.96
N LEU A 80 -2.57 -6.95 7.74
CA LEU A 80 -1.84 -5.74 7.37
C LEU A 80 -2.77 -4.78 6.62
N ILE A 81 -2.99 -3.59 7.18
CA ILE A 81 -3.75 -2.52 6.53
C ILE A 81 -2.77 -1.66 5.75
N LEU A 82 -2.89 -1.69 4.43
CA LEU A 82 -1.90 -1.16 3.50
C LEU A 82 -2.49 -0.02 2.65
N HIS A 83 -1.96 1.18 2.86
CA HIS A 83 -2.31 2.36 2.08
C HIS A 83 -1.03 3.16 1.79
N THR A 84 -0.48 3.03 0.59
CA THR A 84 0.83 3.63 0.30
C THR A 84 1.06 3.94 -1.17
N PRO A 85 1.72 5.07 -1.50
CA PRO A 85 2.14 5.38 -2.86
C PRO A 85 3.38 4.58 -3.30
N GLY A 86 3.85 3.65 -2.48
CA GLY A 86 5.12 2.95 -2.66
C GLY A 86 6.26 3.64 -1.92
N GLY A 87 7.48 3.36 -2.35
CA GLY A 87 8.70 3.88 -1.74
C GLY A 87 9.91 3.06 -2.13
N LEU A 88 10.85 2.92 -1.20
CA LEU A 88 12.09 2.20 -1.42
C LEU A 88 11.83 0.70 -1.64
N VAL A 89 12.30 0.19 -2.80
CA VAL A 89 12.12 -1.22 -3.19
C VAL A 89 12.72 -2.17 -2.15
N LEU A 90 13.94 -1.90 -1.67
CA LEU A 90 14.60 -2.72 -0.65
C LEU A 90 13.74 -2.92 0.61
N ALA A 91 13.16 -1.84 1.13
CA ALA A 91 12.30 -1.88 2.31
C ALA A 91 11.03 -2.70 2.04
N ALA A 92 10.41 -2.50 0.88
CA ALA A 92 9.22 -3.25 0.48
C ALA A 92 9.50 -4.76 0.31
N GLU A 93 10.63 -5.13 -0.28
CA GLU A 93 11.06 -6.53 -0.43
C GLU A 93 11.31 -7.19 0.93
N GLN A 94 11.93 -6.49 1.88
CA GLN A 94 12.16 -7.01 3.24
C GLN A 94 10.83 -7.29 3.95
N ILE A 95 9.87 -6.36 3.87
CA ILE A 95 8.53 -6.54 4.44
C ILE A 95 7.83 -7.73 3.76
N ALA A 96 7.80 -7.74 2.43
CA ALA A 96 7.15 -8.80 1.63
C ALA A 96 7.71 -10.20 1.97
N ARG A 97 9.04 -10.33 2.04
CA ARG A 97 9.68 -11.61 2.37
C ARG A 97 9.37 -12.05 3.80
N ALA A 98 9.35 -11.13 4.77
CA ALA A 98 9.01 -11.44 6.15
C ALA A 98 7.55 -11.89 6.32
N LEU A 99 6.62 -11.24 5.62
CA LEU A 99 5.22 -11.66 5.58
C LEU A 99 5.08 -13.05 4.97
N LYS A 100 5.72 -13.31 3.82
CA LYS A 100 5.67 -14.61 3.16
C LYS A 100 6.25 -15.75 4.03
N MET A 101 7.26 -15.47 4.85
CA MET A 101 7.86 -16.47 5.75
C MET A 101 7.05 -16.69 7.04
N HIS A 102 6.07 -15.84 7.34
CA HIS A 102 5.23 -15.99 8.53
C HIS A 102 4.35 -17.24 8.39
N LYS A 103 4.23 -18.05 9.45
CA LYS A 103 3.50 -19.33 9.35
C LYS A 103 1.99 -19.17 9.47
N GLY A 104 1.55 -18.20 10.27
CA GLY A 104 0.15 -17.82 10.40
C GLY A 104 -0.32 -17.14 9.12
N LYS A 105 -1.61 -17.24 8.82
CA LYS A 105 -2.21 -16.62 7.63
C LYS A 105 -1.95 -15.11 7.61
N VAL A 106 -1.47 -14.59 6.49
CA VAL A 106 -1.32 -13.15 6.23
C VAL A 106 -2.44 -12.66 5.33
N THR A 107 -3.21 -11.68 5.81
CA THR A 107 -4.22 -10.96 5.03
C THR A 107 -3.80 -9.51 4.86
N VAL A 108 -3.77 -9.01 3.63
CA VAL A 108 -3.54 -7.59 3.35
C VAL A 108 -4.86 -6.92 2.98
N PHE A 109 -5.17 -5.83 3.67
CA PHE A 109 -6.31 -4.96 3.39
C PHE A 109 -5.86 -3.71 2.64
N VAL A 110 -6.41 -3.48 1.44
CA VAL A 110 -6.13 -2.30 0.61
C VAL A 110 -7.39 -1.44 0.52
N PRO A 111 -7.58 -0.46 1.42
CA PRO A 111 -8.80 0.34 1.45
C PRO A 111 -8.89 1.39 0.34
N HIS A 112 -7.76 1.82 -0.26
CA HIS A 112 -7.79 2.79 -1.36
C HIS A 112 -6.73 2.54 -2.42
N TYR A 113 -5.46 2.42 -2.04
CA TYR A 113 -4.41 2.10 -3.02
C TYR A 113 -3.15 1.55 -2.34
N ALA A 114 -2.43 0.69 -3.06
CA ALA A 114 -1.08 0.26 -2.71
C ALA A 114 -0.23 0.17 -3.98
N MET A 115 0.57 1.21 -4.24
CA MET A 115 1.33 1.37 -5.48
C MET A 115 2.77 0.88 -5.34
N SER A 116 3.40 0.49 -6.45
CA SER A 116 4.83 0.17 -6.50
C SER A 116 5.23 -0.83 -5.40
N GLY A 117 6.15 -0.49 -4.50
CA GLY A 117 6.52 -1.34 -3.36
C GLY A 117 5.33 -1.84 -2.50
N GLY A 118 4.23 -1.09 -2.42
CA GLY A 118 2.99 -1.56 -1.78
C GLY A 118 2.35 -2.75 -2.50
N THR A 119 2.44 -2.81 -3.83
CA THR A 119 1.98 -3.99 -4.59
C THR A 119 2.84 -5.21 -4.30
N LEU A 120 4.16 -5.08 -4.14
CA LEU A 120 5.02 -6.20 -3.71
C LEU A 120 4.57 -6.76 -2.35
N ILE A 121 4.32 -5.88 -1.38
CA ILE A 121 3.86 -6.26 -0.05
C ILE A 121 2.50 -6.97 -0.14
N ALA A 122 1.57 -6.45 -0.94
CA ALA A 122 0.25 -7.06 -1.12
C ALA A 122 0.34 -8.46 -1.74
N LEU A 123 1.13 -8.64 -2.81
CA LEU A 123 1.30 -9.92 -3.49
C LEU A 123 1.96 -11.00 -2.62
N ALA A 124 2.72 -10.59 -1.59
CA ALA A 124 3.31 -11.52 -0.64
C ALA A 124 2.31 -12.14 0.33
N ALA A 125 1.14 -11.54 0.54
CA ALA A 125 0.10 -12.06 1.44
C ALA A 125 -0.59 -13.31 0.90
N ASP A 126 -1.17 -14.11 1.80
CA ASP A 126 -2.01 -15.27 1.43
C ASP A 126 -3.37 -14.83 0.88
N GLU A 127 -3.86 -13.68 1.35
CA GLU A 127 -5.14 -13.12 0.94
C GLU A 127 -5.05 -11.60 0.81
N ILE A 128 -5.59 -11.07 -0.30
CA ILE A 128 -5.71 -9.64 -0.54
C ILE A 128 -7.20 -9.28 -0.53
N ILE A 129 -7.60 -8.41 0.40
CA ILE A 129 -8.95 -7.85 0.47
C ILE A 129 -8.84 -6.36 0.14
N MET A 130 -9.51 -5.91 -0.91
CA MET A 130 -9.45 -4.53 -1.38
C MET A 130 -10.84 -3.91 -1.45
N ASP A 131 -10.94 -2.58 -1.27
CA ASP A 131 -12.16 -1.88 -1.66
C ASP A 131 -12.43 -2.08 -3.16
N GLU A 132 -13.69 -2.06 -3.58
CA GLU A 132 -14.05 -2.21 -5.00
C GLU A 132 -13.44 -1.12 -5.89
N ASN A 133 -13.18 0.06 -5.32
CA ASN A 133 -12.55 1.21 -5.97
C ASN A 133 -11.06 1.31 -5.65
N ALA A 134 -10.51 0.38 -4.87
CA ALA A 134 -9.08 0.38 -4.59
C ALA A 134 -8.28 -0.10 -5.80
N VAL A 135 -6.99 0.23 -5.79
CA VAL A 135 -6.07 -0.11 -6.88
C VAL A 135 -4.72 -0.59 -6.35
N LEU A 136 -4.13 -1.54 -7.07
CA LEU A 136 -2.70 -1.81 -7.01
C LEU A 136 -1.99 -1.08 -8.15
N GLY A 137 -0.67 -0.99 -8.07
CA GLY A 137 0.17 -0.33 -9.07
C GLY A 137 1.11 -1.28 -9.80
N PRO A 138 1.67 -0.87 -10.95
CA PRO A 138 2.78 -1.55 -11.59
C PRO A 138 4.03 -1.63 -10.70
N LEU A 139 4.95 -2.51 -11.10
CA LEU A 139 6.20 -2.81 -10.41
C LEU A 139 7.41 -2.51 -11.31
N ASP A 140 7.25 -1.66 -12.33
CA ASP A 140 8.34 -1.25 -13.20
C ASP A 140 9.39 -0.46 -12.40
N PRO A 141 10.64 -0.93 -12.30
CA PRO A 141 11.66 -0.25 -11.52
C PRO A 141 11.96 1.15 -12.07
N GLN A 142 12.17 2.12 -11.18
CA GLN A 142 12.59 3.46 -11.54
C GLN A 142 14.09 3.64 -11.26
N ILE A 143 14.85 4.09 -12.26
CA ILE A 143 16.26 4.45 -12.10
C ILE A 143 16.36 5.97 -12.14
N GLY A 144 16.56 6.57 -10.97
CA GLY A 144 16.34 8.00 -10.79
C GLY A 144 14.86 8.32 -11.03
N ASN A 145 14.57 9.18 -12.01
CA ASN A 145 13.21 9.56 -12.40
C ASN A 145 12.78 8.94 -13.75
N MET A 146 13.45 7.87 -14.18
CA MET A 146 13.21 7.21 -15.47
C MET A 146 12.78 5.75 -15.28
N PRO A 147 11.71 5.30 -15.95
CA PRO A 147 11.33 3.89 -15.93
C PRO A 147 12.42 3.03 -16.59
N ALA A 148 12.87 1.98 -15.91
CA ALA A 148 13.83 1.03 -16.43
C ALA A 148 13.41 0.45 -17.80
N PRO A 149 12.14 0.05 -18.04
CA PRO A 149 11.71 -0.43 -19.36
C PRO A 149 11.86 0.63 -20.46
N SER A 150 11.66 1.91 -20.12
CA SER A 150 11.80 3.03 -21.06
C SER A 150 13.26 3.30 -21.43
N ILE A 151 14.20 3.18 -20.48
CA ILE A 151 15.64 3.27 -20.76
C ILE A 151 16.04 2.19 -21.77
N LEU A 152 15.63 0.93 -21.53
CA LEU A 152 15.90 -0.17 -22.46
C LEU A 152 15.26 0.05 -23.84
N ALA A 153 14.03 0.56 -23.88
CA ALA A 153 13.34 0.87 -25.12
C ALA A 153 14.03 2.00 -25.90
N ALA A 154 14.61 2.99 -25.23
CA ALA A 154 15.36 4.08 -25.86
C ALA A 154 16.65 3.57 -26.50
N VAL A 155 17.43 2.74 -25.79
CA VAL A 155 18.67 2.15 -26.31
C VAL A 155 18.40 1.26 -27.52
N LYS A 156 17.32 0.45 -27.48
CA LYS A 156 16.92 -0.43 -28.60
C LYS A 156 16.50 0.32 -29.88
N LYS A 157 16.17 1.60 -29.79
CA LYS A 157 15.71 2.41 -30.94
C LYS A 157 16.86 3.05 -31.72
N LYS A 158 18.08 3.03 -31.20
CA LYS A 158 19.26 3.66 -31.81
C LYS A 158 20.31 2.60 -32.14
N ASP A 159 21.20 2.90 -33.08
CA ASP A 159 22.43 2.12 -33.21
C ASP A 159 23.26 2.30 -31.94
N VAL A 160 23.85 1.22 -31.43
CA VAL A 160 24.63 1.25 -30.17
C VAL A 160 25.78 2.25 -30.23
N ASN A 161 26.35 2.49 -31.41
CA ASN A 161 27.44 3.45 -31.60
C ASN A 161 26.97 4.92 -31.52
N GLU A 162 25.66 5.17 -31.51
CA GLU A 162 25.05 6.49 -31.36
C GLU A 162 24.50 6.74 -29.95
N VAL A 163 24.67 5.77 -29.04
CA VAL A 163 24.25 5.85 -27.64
C VAL A 163 25.45 6.20 -26.79
N ASP A 164 25.31 7.19 -25.91
CA ASP A 164 26.38 7.57 -25.00
C ASP A 164 26.61 6.51 -23.91
N ASP A 165 27.85 6.42 -23.42
CA ASP A 165 28.27 5.43 -22.42
C ASP A 165 27.41 5.46 -21.14
N GLN A 166 26.96 6.66 -20.71
CA GLN A 166 26.12 6.77 -19.50
C GLN A 166 24.76 6.11 -19.72
N THR A 167 24.15 6.32 -20.88
CA THR A 167 22.90 5.66 -21.25
C THR A 167 23.08 4.14 -21.35
N LEU A 168 24.21 3.64 -21.85
CA LEU A 168 24.50 2.20 -21.87
C LEU A 168 24.65 1.61 -20.46
N ILE A 169 25.34 2.31 -19.55
CA ILE A 169 25.45 1.90 -18.13
C ILE A 169 24.07 1.91 -17.47
N LEU A 170 23.24 2.93 -17.71
CA LEU A 170 21.87 2.98 -17.21
C LEU A 170 21.02 1.84 -17.76
N ALA A 171 21.21 1.45 -19.03
CA ALA A 171 20.53 0.32 -19.65
C ALA A 171 20.90 -1.00 -18.95
N ASP A 172 22.18 -1.23 -18.68
CA ASP A 172 22.64 -2.40 -17.92
C ASP A 172 22.03 -2.44 -16.50
N ILE A 173 22.01 -1.31 -15.79
CA ILE A 173 21.36 -1.21 -14.47
C ILE A 173 19.85 -1.47 -14.59
N ALA A 174 19.18 -0.91 -15.60
CA ALA A 174 17.76 -1.08 -15.83
C ALA A 174 17.40 -2.55 -16.11
N GLU A 175 18.20 -3.26 -16.92
CA GLU A 175 18.02 -4.69 -17.17
C GLU A 175 18.14 -5.52 -15.89
N LYS A 176 19.17 -5.24 -15.08
CA LYS A 176 19.37 -5.89 -13.78
C LYS A 176 18.20 -5.65 -12.83
N ALA A 177 17.74 -4.40 -12.73
CA ALA A 177 16.63 -4.03 -11.86
C ALA A 177 15.33 -4.73 -12.27
N ILE A 178 15.00 -4.76 -13.56
CA ILE A 178 13.81 -5.46 -14.07
C ILE A 178 13.90 -6.95 -13.76
N ARG A 179 15.07 -7.57 -14.01
CA ARG A 179 15.27 -8.99 -13.73
C ARG A 179 15.09 -9.30 -12.24
N GLN A 180 15.72 -8.53 -11.35
CA GLN A 180 15.63 -8.73 -9.90
C GLN A 180 14.20 -8.61 -9.38
N VAL A 181 13.46 -7.58 -9.79
CA VAL A 181 12.06 -7.43 -9.35
C VAL A 181 11.18 -8.55 -9.92
N LYS A 182 11.38 -8.98 -11.17
CA LYS A 182 10.67 -10.14 -11.73
C LYS A 182 10.94 -11.41 -10.95
N GLU A 183 12.21 -11.71 -10.67
CA GLU A 183 12.62 -12.87 -9.88
C GLU A 183 11.95 -12.85 -8.50
N PHE A 184 11.89 -11.69 -7.85
CA PHE A 184 11.23 -11.54 -6.57
C PHE A 184 9.70 -11.71 -6.66
N VAL A 185 9.04 -11.16 -7.68
CA VAL A 185 7.60 -11.37 -7.91
C VAL A 185 7.30 -12.86 -8.13
N VAL A 186 8.12 -13.57 -8.91
CA VAL A 186 8.00 -15.02 -9.08
C VAL A 186 8.20 -15.75 -7.76
N GLU A 187 9.20 -15.35 -6.96
CA GLU A 187 9.43 -15.90 -5.63
C GLU A 187 8.19 -15.78 -4.74
N ILE A 188 7.60 -14.59 -4.61
CA ILE A 188 6.46 -14.36 -3.69
C ILE A 188 5.15 -15.00 -4.15
N LEU A 189 5.02 -15.31 -5.45
CA LEU A 189 3.84 -15.95 -6.04
C LEU A 189 3.97 -17.47 -6.20
N SER A 190 5.17 -18.04 -6.02
CA SER A 190 5.49 -19.45 -6.30
C SER A 190 4.62 -20.52 -5.61
N ASP A 191 4.01 -20.18 -4.48
CA ASP A 191 3.14 -21.03 -3.68
C ASP A 191 1.64 -20.76 -3.91
N LYS A 192 1.32 -19.72 -4.68
CA LYS A 192 -0.06 -19.25 -4.92
C LYS A 192 -0.57 -19.56 -6.31
N VAL A 193 0.33 -19.58 -7.29
CA VAL A 193 0.03 -19.88 -8.70
C VAL A 193 1.12 -20.75 -9.33
N PRO A 194 0.83 -21.48 -10.42
CA PRO A 194 1.85 -22.20 -11.17
C PRO A 194 2.98 -21.28 -11.65
N LYS A 195 4.19 -21.82 -11.78
CA LYS A 195 5.40 -21.05 -12.11
C LYS A 195 5.23 -20.22 -13.39
N GLU A 196 4.67 -20.80 -14.44
CA GLU A 196 4.45 -20.12 -15.72
C GLU A 196 3.51 -18.92 -15.55
N LYS A 197 2.51 -19.04 -14.66
CA LYS A 197 1.58 -17.97 -14.36
C LYS A 197 2.24 -16.87 -13.52
N ALA A 198 3.09 -17.24 -12.56
CA ALA A 198 3.88 -16.29 -11.79
C ALA A 198 4.82 -15.48 -12.70
N GLU A 199 5.47 -16.14 -13.67
CA GLU A 199 6.33 -15.49 -14.67
C GLU A 199 5.54 -14.54 -15.58
N GLU A 200 4.33 -14.93 -16.04
CA GLU A 200 3.44 -14.06 -16.83
C GLU A 200 3.03 -12.80 -16.04
N ILE A 201 2.66 -12.97 -14.77
CA ILE A 201 2.29 -11.86 -13.88
C ILE A 201 3.48 -10.93 -13.66
N ALA A 202 4.65 -11.49 -13.36
CA ALA A 202 5.88 -10.74 -13.17
C ALA A 202 6.27 -9.94 -14.42
N ASP A 203 6.12 -10.55 -15.61
CA ASP A 203 6.36 -9.86 -16.88
C ASP A 203 5.43 -8.65 -17.05
N LYS A 204 4.13 -8.86 -16.89
CA LYS A 204 3.13 -7.79 -17.01
C LYS A 204 3.38 -6.63 -16.05
N LEU A 205 3.68 -6.93 -14.79
CA LEU A 205 3.86 -5.91 -13.76
C LEU A 205 5.19 -5.14 -13.89
N CYS A 206 6.26 -5.76 -14.36
CA CYS A 206 7.62 -5.19 -14.27
C CYS A 206 8.16 -4.65 -15.62
N SER A 207 7.62 -5.10 -16.76
CA SER A 207 8.19 -4.78 -18.08
C SER A 207 7.63 -3.54 -18.77
N GLY A 208 6.91 -2.68 -18.05
CA GLY A 208 6.43 -1.42 -18.61
C GLY A 208 5.27 -1.58 -19.59
N TYR A 209 4.41 -2.59 -19.39
CA TYR A 209 3.11 -2.68 -20.09
C TYR A 209 2.21 -1.48 -19.80
N TRP A 210 2.42 -0.83 -18.65
CA TRP A 210 1.70 0.34 -18.19
C TRP A 210 2.66 1.43 -17.72
N THR A 211 2.16 2.66 -17.66
CA THR A 211 2.82 3.76 -16.93
C THR A 211 2.79 3.48 -15.44
N HIS A 212 3.78 3.97 -14.68
CA HIS A 212 3.93 3.70 -13.25
C HIS A 212 2.69 4.06 -12.39
N ASP A 213 1.88 5.03 -12.81
CA ASP A 213 0.67 5.45 -12.09
C ASP A 213 -0.62 4.75 -12.56
N TYR A 214 -0.51 3.72 -13.41
CA TYR A 214 -1.67 3.05 -13.97
C TYR A 214 -2.43 2.24 -12.91
N PRO A 215 -3.74 2.48 -12.70
CA PRO A 215 -4.51 1.78 -11.69
C PRO A 215 -4.85 0.35 -12.11
N LEU A 216 -4.37 -0.63 -11.35
CA LEU A 216 -4.79 -2.03 -11.46
C LEU A 216 -5.94 -2.29 -10.47
N ASN A 217 -7.17 -2.15 -10.96
CA ASN A 217 -8.39 -2.37 -10.17
C ASN A 217 -8.70 -3.87 -9.97
N TYR A 218 -9.75 -4.16 -9.18
CA TYR A 218 -10.20 -5.51 -8.86
C TYR A 218 -10.32 -6.42 -10.10
N GLU A 219 -11.05 -5.99 -11.13
CA GLU A 219 -11.27 -6.77 -12.35
C GLU A 219 -9.96 -7.07 -13.08
N LYS A 220 -9.07 -6.06 -13.19
CA LYS A 220 -7.78 -6.23 -13.85
C LYS A 220 -6.89 -7.25 -13.14
N LEU A 221 -6.84 -7.18 -11.81
CA LEU A 221 -6.07 -8.11 -10.99
C LEU A 221 -6.60 -9.54 -11.14
N ARG A 222 -7.92 -9.69 -11.16
CA ARG A 222 -8.58 -10.97 -11.40
C ARG A 222 -8.30 -11.54 -12.79
N GLU A 223 -8.38 -10.73 -13.84
CA GLU A 223 -8.02 -11.13 -15.21
C GLU A 223 -6.56 -11.58 -15.31
N MET A 224 -5.67 -10.96 -14.53
CA MET A 224 -4.27 -11.35 -14.44
C MET A 224 -4.04 -12.66 -13.69
N GLY A 225 -5.04 -13.19 -12.98
CA GLY A 225 -4.94 -14.38 -12.16
C GLY A 225 -4.44 -14.12 -10.73
N ILE A 226 -4.43 -12.85 -10.29
CA ILE A 226 -4.14 -12.48 -8.90
C ILE A 226 -5.43 -12.63 -8.09
N GLN A 227 -5.37 -13.39 -7.00
CA GLN A 227 -6.53 -13.63 -6.15
C GLN A 227 -6.79 -12.43 -5.24
N VAL A 228 -7.89 -11.73 -5.49
CA VAL A 228 -8.34 -10.58 -4.71
C VAL A 228 -9.82 -10.75 -4.31
N LYS A 229 -10.21 -10.19 -3.17
CA LYS A 229 -11.59 -10.17 -2.66
C LYS A 229 -12.02 -8.74 -2.32
N THR A 230 -13.33 -8.50 -2.25
CA THR A 230 -13.92 -7.17 -2.00
C THR A 230 -14.71 -7.05 -0.70
N ASN A 231 -14.66 -8.07 0.16
CA ASN A 231 -15.40 -8.10 1.42
C ASN A 231 -14.65 -7.36 2.55
N MET A 232 -14.39 -6.06 2.35
CA MET A 232 -13.74 -5.18 3.33
C MET A 232 -14.59 -5.03 4.61
N PRO A 233 -14.04 -5.32 5.81
CA PRO A 233 -14.74 -5.04 7.06
C PRO A 233 -14.91 -3.53 7.31
N GLN A 234 -16.05 -3.14 7.89
CA GLN A 234 -16.37 -1.72 8.16
C GLN A 234 -15.32 -1.06 9.07
N GLU A 235 -14.79 -1.81 10.03
CA GLU A 235 -13.80 -1.33 11.00
C GLU A 235 -12.49 -0.88 10.34
N ILE A 236 -12.19 -1.38 9.13
CA ILE A 236 -11.02 -0.91 8.35
C ILE A 236 -11.27 0.50 7.83
N TYR A 237 -12.48 0.81 7.34
CA TYR A 237 -12.83 2.18 6.94
C TYR A 237 -12.84 3.12 8.15
N ASP A 238 -13.44 2.67 9.25
CA ASP A 238 -13.49 3.45 10.50
C ASP A 238 -12.07 3.77 11.00
N LEU A 239 -11.13 2.84 10.83
CA LEU A 239 -9.73 3.07 11.18
C LEU A 239 -9.08 4.06 10.22
N MET A 240 -9.30 3.94 8.91
CA MET A 240 -8.80 4.90 7.92
C MET A 240 -9.30 6.33 8.15
N ASP A 241 -10.51 6.49 8.69
CA ASP A 241 -11.08 7.79 9.10
C ASP A 241 -10.37 8.42 10.30
N LEU A 242 -9.60 7.65 11.07
CA LEU A 242 -8.73 8.19 12.12
C LEU A 242 -7.37 8.66 11.58
N TYR A 243 -7.02 8.33 10.34
CA TYR A 243 -5.80 8.78 9.65
C TYR A 243 -6.08 9.90 8.64
N LYS A 244 -6.99 10.84 8.92
CA LYS A 244 -7.33 11.91 7.95
C LYS A 244 -6.07 12.64 7.47
N GLN A 245 -6.03 12.88 6.15
CA GLN A 245 -5.04 13.79 5.57
C GLN A 245 -5.13 15.12 6.30
N ALA A 246 -3.99 15.75 6.52
CA ALA A 246 -4.00 17.05 7.15
C ALA A 246 -4.88 18.01 6.36
N GLU A 247 -5.90 18.55 7.03
CA GLU A 247 -6.90 19.39 6.38
C GLU A 247 -6.21 20.66 5.88
N PRO A 248 -6.16 20.94 4.56
CA PRO A 248 -6.13 22.33 4.13
C PRO A 248 -7.33 23.02 4.80
N LYS A 249 -7.22 24.32 5.16
CA LYS A 249 -8.27 25.08 5.86
C LYS A 249 -9.69 24.96 5.25
N ARG A 250 -9.81 24.47 4.01
CA ARG A 250 -11.05 24.01 3.38
C ARG A 250 -10.79 22.70 2.63
N PRO A 251 -11.59 21.63 2.83
CA PRO A 251 -11.46 20.41 2.04
C PRO A 251 -11.87 20.67 0.58
N SER A 252 -11.15 20.04 -0.36
CA SER A 252 -11.44 20.13 -1.80
C SER A 252 -12.72 19.37 -2.19
N VAL A 253 -13.18 18.45 -1.35
CA VAL A 253 -14.38 17.62 -1.55
C VAL A 253 -15.25 17.74 -0.29
N ASN A 254 -16.56 17.96 -0.46
CA ASN A 254 -17.52 18.04 0.65
C ASN A 254 -18.69 17.09 0.39
N TYR A 255 -19.08 16.35 1.42
CA TYR A 255 -20.26 15.49 1.44
C TYR A 255 -20.72 15.32 2.90
N ILE A 256 -21.93 14.79 3.10
CA ILE A 256 -22.42 14.45 4.45
C ILE A 256 -21.86 13.06 4.80
N PRO A 257 -20.98 12.93 5.82
CA PRO A 257 -20.35 11.65 6.18
C PRO A 257 -21.29 10.84 7.07
N ALA A 258 -22.50 10.59 6.60
CA ALA A 258 -23.50 9.77 7.28
C ALA A 258 -24.24 8.91 6.26
N PRO A 259 -24.56 7.64 6.58
CA PRO A 259 -25.40 6.82 5.72
C PRO A 259 -26.76 7.50 5.48
N TYR A 260 -27.19 7.56 4.22
CA TYR A 260 -28.55 7.99 3.88
C TYR A 260 -29.52 6.84 4.15
N TYR A 261 -30.17 6.84 5.31
CA TYR A 261 -31.27 5.90 5.57
C TYR A 261 -32.48 6.25 4.69
N ASN A 262 -33.02 5.25 4.00
CA ASN A 262 -34.22 5.42 3.18
C ASN A 262 -35.42 5.76 4.09
N ARG A 263 -35.98 6.96 3.89
CA ARG A 263 -37.11 7.51 4.68
C ARG A 263 -38.37 6.62 4.70
N LYS A 264 -38.43 5.55 3.89
CA LYS A 264 -39.55 4.59 3.84
C LYS A 264 -39.62 3.64 5.04
N GLU A 265 -38.54 3.44 5.81
CA GLU A 265 -38.57 2.55 6.99
C GLU A 265 -39.06 3.25 8.27
N MET A 266 -39.15 4.58 8.29
CA MET A 266 -39.65 5.35 9.44
C MET A 266 -41.15 5.67 9.37
N GLY A 267 -41.88 5.08 8.43
CA GLY A 267 -43.25 5.48 8.07
C GLY A 267 -44.38 4.52 8.41
N ASN A 268 -44.19 3.51 9.28
CA ASN A 268 -45.25 2.56 9.67
C ASN A 268 -45.34 2.34 11.20
N GLY A 269 -45.11 3.39 11.98
CA GLY A 269 -45.46 3.44 13.39
C GLY A 269 -46.33 4.67 13.66
N ASN A 270 -47.59 4.44 14.03
CA ASN A 270 -48.63 5.43 14.35
C ASN A 270 -49.37 6.06 13.16
N ARG A 271 -50.38 5.33 12.66
CA ARG A 271 -51.76 5.84 12.61
C ARG A 271 -52.73 4.72 12.99
#